data_AF-A0A090TD64-F1
#
_entry.id   AF-A0A090TD64-F1
#
_cell.length_a   1.000
_cell.length_b   1.000
_cell.length_c   1.000
_cell.angle_alpha   90.00
_cell.angle_beta   90.00
_cell.angle_gamma   90.00
#
_symmetry.space_group_name_H-M   'P 1'
#
loop_
_entity.id
_entity.type
_entity.pdbx_description
1 polymer ?
#
loop_
_entity_poly.entity_id
_entity_poly.type
_entity_poly.pdbx_seq_one_letter_code
_entity_poly.pdbx_strand_id
1 'polypeptide(L)' 'MKEHQMKLAILARLATGGFHSGETLGEDLGISRAAVSKHIKGIQEWGVDIFRVQGKAIN' A
#
# COMPACT_ATOMS: atom_id res chain seq x y z
N MET A 1 -15.40 13.73 1.76
CA MET A 1 -15.01 12.32 2.05
C MET A 1 -14.17 11.63 0.95
N LYS A 2 -13.88 12.23 -0.22
CA LYS A 2 -13.08 11.56 -1.28
C LYS A 2 -11.55 11.59 -1.06
N GLU A 3 -11.06 12.44 -0.17
CA GLU A 3 -9.63 12.77 -0.05
C GLU A 3 -8.73 11.58 0.34
N HIS A 4 -9.31 10.52 0.91
CA HIS A 4 -8.56 9.40 1.50
C HIS A 4 -8.89 8.05 0.89
N GLN A 5 -9.70 8.00 -0.16
CA GLN A 5 -10.20 6.74 -0.72
C GLN A 5 -9.08 5.77 -1.11
N MET A 6 -8.01 6.26 -1.76
CA MET A 6 -6.87 5.41 -2.13
C MET A 6 -6.06 4.93 -0.94
N LYS A 7 -5.86 5.78 0.09
CA LYS A 7 -5.14 5.39 1.31
C LYS A 7 -5.90 4.28 2.06
N LEU A 8 -7.21 4.43 2.17
CA LEU A 8 -8.08 3.43 2.81
C LEU A 8 -8.12 2.12 2.01
N ALA A 9 -8.13 2.17 0.68
CA ALA A 9 -8.07 0.98 -0.16
C ALA A 9 -6.75 0.19 0.04
N ILE A 10 -5.61 0.90 0.13
CA ILE A 10 -4.31 0.27 0.42
C ILE A 10 -4.32 -0.35 1.82
N LEU A 11 -4.83 0.35 2.84
CA LEU A 11 -4.95 -0.19 4.20
C LEU A 11 -5.80 -1.46 4.24
N ALA A 12 -6.94 -1.48 3.55
CA ALA A 12 -7.81 -2.65 3.48
C ALA A 12 -7.11 -3.87 2.87
N ARG A 13 -6.26 -3.66 1.84
CA ARG A 13 -5.43 -4.74 1.28
C ARG A 13 -4.37 -5.21 2.25
N LEU A 14 -3.63 -4.31 2.89
CA LEU A 14 -2.59 -4.68 3.86
C LEU A 14 -3.16 -5.38 5.11
N ALA A 15 -4.39 -5.03 5.50
CA ALA A 15 -5.05 -5.60 6.68
C ALA A 15 -5.44 -7.08 6.51
N THR A 16 -5.44 -7.63 5.29
CA THR A 16 -5.67 -9.08 5.08
C THR A 16 -4.50 -9.95 5.56
N GLY A 17 -3.38 -9.33 5.93
CA GLY A 17 -2.15 -10.02 6.29
C GLY A 17 -1.39 -10.50 5.05
N GLY A 18 -0.18 -11.03 5.28
CA GLY A 18 0.72 -11.43 4.20
C GLY A 18 1.55 -10.27 3.65
N PHE A 19 2.35 -10.57 2.62
CA PHE A 19 3.21 -9.59 1.96
C PHE A 19 2.58 -9.15 0.65
N HIS A 20 2.43 -7.84 0.50
CA HIS A 20 1.99 -7.25 -0.77
C HIS A 20 3.15 -6.48 -1.39
N SER A 21 3.49 -6.82 -2.64
CA SER A 21 4.43 -6.02 -3.40
C SER A 21 3.78 -4.68 -3.77
N GLY A 22 4.61 -3.64 -3.95
CA GLY A 22 4.11 -2.35 -4.43
C GLY A 22 3.59 -2.40 -5.88
N GLU A 23 3.99 -3.41 -6.65
CA GLU A 23 3.51 -3.64 -8.02
C GLU A 23 2.11 -4.26 -7.99
N THR A 24 1.92 -5.34 -7.22
CA THR A 24 0.61 -6.00 -7.04
C THR A 24 -0.44 -5.03 -6.51
N LEU A 25 -0.10 -4.21 -5.50
CA LEU A 25 -1.01 -3.17 -5.01
C LEU A 25 -1.34 -2.11 -6.08
N GLY A 26 -0.40 -1.83 -6.97
CA GLY A 26 -0.61 -0.90 -8.08
C GLY A 26 -1.57 -1.48 -9.12
N GLU A 27 -1.34 -2.73 -9.53
CA GLU A 27 -2.19 -3.47 -10.45
C GLU A 27 -3.61 -3.63 -9.92
N ASP A 28 -3.77 -4.07 -8.67
CA ASP A 28 -5.08 -4.28 -8.01
C ASP A 28 -5.91 -3.00 -7.90
N LEU A 29 -5.24 -1.84 -7.78
CA LEU A 29 -5.89 -0.54 -7.56
C LEU A 29 -5.88 0.35 -8.80
N GLY A 30 -5.32 -0.11 -9.92
CA GLY A 30 -5.21 0.66 -11.16
C GLY A 30 -4.32 1.91 -11.06
N ILE A 31 -3.29 1.88 -10.22
CA ILE A 31 -2.35 2.99 -10.00
C ILE A 31 -0.90 2.53 -10.15
N SER A 32 0.01 3.47 -10.42
CA SER A 32 1.43 3.12 -10.51
C SER A 32 2.00 2.71 -9.14
N ARG A 33 3.02 1.85 -9.15
CA ARG A 33 3.80 1.50 -7.95
C ARG A 33 4.39 2.73 -7.25
N ALA A 34 4.73 3.78 -8.00
CA ALA A 34 5.16 5.06 -7.43
C ALA A 34 4.03 5.78 -6.67
N ALA A 35 2.80 5.77 -7.21
CA ALA A 35 1.62 6.30 -6.53
C ALA A 35 1.30 5.51 -5.26
N VAL A 36 1.40 4.17 -5.28
CA VAL A 36 1.31 3.32 -4.08
C VAL A 36 2.32 3.78 -3.03
N SER A 37 3.58 3.98 -3.40
CA SER A 37 4.62 4.43 -2.48
C SER A 37 4.31 5.80 -1.85
N LYS A 38 3.74 6.74 -2.64
CA LYS A 38 3.29 8.05 -2.14
C LYS A 38 2.16 7.91 -1.12
N HIS A 39 1.17 7.07 -1.41
CA HIS A 39 0.07 6.83 -0.48
C HIS A 39 0.53 6.13 0.80
N ILE A 40 1.43 5.13 0.72
CA ILE A 40 2.02 4.47 1.89
C ILE A 40 2.68 5.50 2.81
N LYS A 41 3.51 6.41 2.27
CA LYS A 41 4.12 7.48 3.08
C LYS A 41 3.07 8.32 3.81
N GLY A 42 2.03 8.73 3.09
CA GLY A 42 0.95 9.51 3.68
C GLY A 42 0.04 8.73 4.64
N ILE A 43 0.12 7.39 4.67
CA ILE A 43 -0.52 6.54 5.68
C ILE A 43 0.38 6.42 6.91
N GLN A 44 1.69 6.32 6.73
CA GLN A 44 2.66 6.33 7.85
C GLN A 44 2.60 7.66 8.63
N GLU A 45 2.33 8.77 7.94
CA GLU A 45 2.06 10.07 8.57
C GLU A 45 0.80 10.06 9.47
N TRP A 46 -0.11 9.10 9.31
CA TRP A 46 -1.25 8.89 10.22
C TRP A 46 -0.90 8.06 11.46
N GLY A 47 0.38 7.71 11.64
CA GLY A 47 0.84 6.88 12.75
C GLY A 47 0.66 5.38 12.53
N VAL A 48 0.40 4.95 11.29
CA VAL A 48 0.32 3.52 10.96
C VAL A 48 1.69 2.99 10.58
N ASP A 49 2.19 2.01 11.34
CA ASP A 49 3.44 1.31 11.01
C ASP A 49 3.25 0.33 9.85
N ILE A 50 3.83 0.67 8.71
CA ILE A 50 3.89 -0.20 7.52
C ILE A 50 5.33 -0.65 7.30
N PHE A 51 5.59 -1.93 7.54
CA PHE A 51 6.91 -2.53 7.33
C PHE A 51 7.12 -2.92 5.87
N ARG A 52 8.30 -2.58 5.35
CA ARG A 52 8.75 -2.98 4.01
C ARG A 52 9.87 -3.99 4.13
N VAL A 53 9.75 -5.11 3.44
CA VAL A 53 10.82 -6.10 3.36
C VAL A 53 11.46 -6.03 1.98
N GLN A 54 12.74 -5.69 1.91
CA GLN A 54 13.51 -5.79 0.67
C GLN A 54 13.74 -7.26 0.33
N GLY A 55 13.50 -7.65 -0.91
CA GLY A 55 13.81 -8.99 -1.41
C GLY A 55 12.84 -10.11 -1.02
N LYS A 56 11.70 -9.81 -0.38
CA LYS A 56 10.60 -10.79 -0.21
C LYS A 56 9.46 -10.50 -1.19
N ALA A 57 9.69 -10.85 -2.44
CA ALA A 57 8.64 -11.21 -3.39
C ALA A 57 8.98 -12.63 -3.85
N ILE A 58 8.35 -13.63 -3.25
CA ILE A 58 8.42 -15.02 -3.71
C ILE A 58 7.00 -15.55 -3.59
N ASN A 59 6.36 -15.71 -4.76
CA ASN A 59 5.07 -16.33 -5.07
C ASN A 59 4.00 -16.40 -3.97
#